data_AF-A0A0F6TCU6-F1
#
_entry.id   AF-A0A0F6TCU6-F1
#
_cell.length_a   1.000
_cell.length_b   1.000
_cell.length_c   1.000
_cell.angle_alpha   90.00
_cell.angle_beta   90.00
_cell.angle_gamma   90.00
#
_symmetry.space_group_name_H-M   'P 1'
#
loop_
_entity.id
_entity.type
_entity.pdbx_description
1 polymer ?
#
loop_
_entity_poly.entity_id
_entity_poly.type
_entity_poly.pdbx_seq_one_letter_code
_entity_poly.pdbx_strand_id
1 'polypeptide(L)'
;MTVIADSGASVVWCGENGVRYYAHGRPIGRNTTLLVKQAQLVSHTRSRLAVARAMYKMRFDDEAVDNLTMQQLRGKEGARVRNIYRQWADNTGVQWNKRTYNPEDFFDSDLINQALSSAHISLYGLVHSVIVALGLSPGLGFIHTGHDRSFVYDIADLYKAEVSIPIAFESVAAVEAGKVSPGDLPQYVRRQCRDAFKTNKILPRIVSDLKELLLDDSETSSDSFSIKNKVIELWDEKLERVSGGYNWDDSSGDDYP
;
A
#
# COMPACT_ATOMS: atom_id res chain seq x y z
N MET A 1 -26.23 4.55 -4.86
CA MET A 1 -25.18 3.67 -4.29
C MET A 1 -25.46 2.19 -4.56
N THR A 2 -26.70 1.70 -4.41
CA THR A 2 -27.08 0.28 -4.60
C THR A 2 -26.64 -0.30 -5.94
N VAL A 3 -26.90 0.38 -7.07
CA VAL A 3 -26.47 -0.08 -8.41
C VAL A 3 -24.95 -0.30 -8.49
N ILE A 4 -24.14 0.61 -7.92
CA ILE A 4 -22.67 0.49 -7.93
C ILE A 4 -22.22 -0.72 -7.11
N ALA A 5 -22.78 -0.87 -5.90
CA ALA A 5 -22.48 -2.01 -5.03
C ALA A 5 -22.86 -3.34 -5.68
N ASP A 6 -24.01 -3.38 -6.36
CA ASP A 6 -24.53 -4.59 -7.00
C ASP A 6 -23.80 -4.97 -8.30
N SER A 7 -23.13 -4.00 -8.93
CA SER A 7 -22.35 -4.19 -10.16
C SER A 7 -20.92 -4.70 -9.95
N GLY A 8 -20.52 -5.00 -8.72
CA GLY A 8 -19.14 -5.44 -8.42
C GLY A 8 -18.13 -4.30 -8.50
N ALA A 9 -18.57 -3.06 -8.27
CA ALA A 9 -17.72 -1.88 -8.25
C ALA A 9 -17.57 -1.35 -6.82
N SER A 10 -16.37 -0.84 -6.50
CA SER A 10 -16.10 -0.12 -5.25
C SER A 10 -16.17 1.38 -5.47
N VAL A 11 -16.64 2.11 -4.45
CA VAL A 11 -16.52 3.57 -4.39
C VAL A 11 -15.44 3.91 -3.39
N VAL A 12 -14.40 4.61 -3.85
CA VAL A 12 -13.38 5.17 -2.99
C VAL A 12 -13.42 6.67 -3.14
N TRP A 13 -13.83 7.36 -2.07
CA TRP A 13 -13.77 8.81 -2.02
C TRP A 13 -12.32 9.22 -1.83
N CYS A 14 -11.75 9.70 -2.92
CA CYS A 14 -10.38 10.18 -2.96
C CYS A 14 -10.30 11.57 -3.58
N GLY A 15 -9.21 12.27 -3.30
CA GLY A 15 -8.81 13.45 -4.04
C GLY A 15 -8.44 13.08 -5.48
N GLU A 16 -8.07 14.10 -6.26
CA GLU A 16 -7.70 13.95 -7.67
C GLU A 16 -6.69 12.80 -7.89
N ASN A 17 -7.05 11.80 -8.70
CA ASN A 17 -6.25 10.60 -9.00
C ASN A 17 -5.73 9.84 -7.76
N GLY A 18 -6.51 9.75 -6.69
CA GLY A 18 -6.14 8.94 -5.52
C GLY A 18 -5.16 9.62 -4.56
N VAL A 19 -4.75 10.87 -4.83
CA VAL A 19 -3.75 11.61 -4.03
C VAL A 19 -4.17 11.80 -2.56
N ARG A 20 -5.45 11.73 -2.23
CA ARG A 20 -5.87 11.71 -0.83
C ARG A 20 -6.96 10.67 -0.66
N TYR A 21 -6.83 9.83 0.36
CA TYR A 21 -7.90 8.93 0.73
C TYR A 21 -8.79 9.59 1.80
N TYR A 22 -10.12 9.46 1.67
CA TYR A 22 -11.10 9.94 2.65
C TYR A 22 -11.94 8.79 3.23
N ALA A 23 -12.59 8.02 2.36
CA ALA A 23 -13.46 6.91 2.75
C ALA A 23 -13.57 5.89 1.60
N HIS A 24 -14.02 4.67 1.90
CA HIS A 24 -14.40 3.68 0.89
C HIS A 24 -15.71 2.98 1.25
N GLY A 25 -16.39 2.47 0.22
CA GLY A 25 -17.54 1.59 0.34
C GLY A 25 -17.11 0.13 0.48
N ARG A 26 -17.77 -0.79 -0.22
CA ARG A 26 -17.37 -2.20 -0.22
C ARG A 26 -16.18 -2.44 -1.16
N PRO A 27 -15.30 -3.42 -0.91
CA PRO A 27 -14.23 -3.80 -1.82
C PRO A 27 -14.73 -4.24 -3.21
N ILE A 28 -13.85 -4.22 -4.22
CA ILE A 28 -14.16 -4.67 -5.60
C ILE A 28 -14.36 -6.19 -5.62
N GLY A 29 -13.48 -6.92 -4.93
CA GLY A 29 -13.61 -8.35 -4.71
C GLY A 29 -14.74 -8.65 -3.74
N ARG A 30 -15.75 -9.42 -4.18
CA ARG A 30 -16.75 -10.00 -3.28
C ARG A 30 -16.26 -11.26 -2.58
N ASN A 31 -15.00 -11.66 -2.82
CA ASN A 31 -14.33 -12.73 -2.09
C ASN A 31 -13.38 -12.14 -1.04
N THR A 32 -13.09 -12.94 -0.02
CA THR A 32 -12.21 -12.56 1.10
C THR A 32 -10.83 -13.19 0.98
N THR A 33 -10.46 -13.77 -0.17
CA THR A 33 -9.22 -14.55 -0.35
C THR A 33 -7.98 -13.76 0.10
N LEU A 34 -7.80 -12.55 -0.43
CA LEU A 34 -6.67 -11.69 -0.06
C LEU A 34 -6.72 -11.26 1.42
N LEU A 35 -7.91 -10.98 1.96
CA LEU A 35 -8.09 -10.60 3.35
C LEU A 35 -7.70 -11.74 4.32
N VAL A 36 -8.17 -12.95 4.03
CA VAL A 36 -7.86 -14.15 4.83
C VAL A 36 -6.38 -14.46 4.74
N LYS A 37 -5.78 -14.39 3.55
CA LYS A 37 -4.33 -14.59 3.36
C LYS A 37 -3.52 -13.56 4.14
N GLN A 38 -3.86 -12.28 4.04
CA GLN A 38 -3.21 -11.24 4.84
C GLN A 38 -3.29 -11.54 6.34
N ALA A 39 -4.48 -11.93 6.84
CA ALA A 39 -4.67 -12.27 8.24
C ALA A 39 -3.86 -13.51 8.68
N GLN A 40 -3.77 -14.54 7.84
CA GLN A 40 -2.96 -15.73 8.09
C GLN A 40 -1.47 -15.38 8.16
N LEU A 41 -0.99 -14.61 7.17
CA LEU A 41 0.42 -14.26 7.03
C LEU A 41 0.89 -13.33 8.16
N VAL A 42 0.07 -12.37 8.58
CA VAL A 42 0.44 -11.43 9.66
C VAL A 42 0.36 -12.06 11.05
N SER A 43 -0.55 -13.01 11.26
CA SER A 43 -0.80 -13.63 12.57
C SER A 43 0.25 -14.68 12.96
N HIS A 44 1.01 -15.19 11.99
CA HIS A 44 2.10 -16.14 12.25
C HIS A 44 3.46 -15.47 12.12
N THR A 45 4.29 -15.59 13.17
CA THR A 45 5.62 -14.93 13.22
C THR A 45 6.50 -15.30 12.02
N ARG A 46 6.51 -16.57 11.59
CA ARG A 46 7.38 -17.03 10.48
C ARG A 46 6.96 -16.42 9.14
N SER A 47 5.68 -16.49 8.79
CA SER A 47 5.16 -15.90 7.55
C SER A 47 5.26 -14.38 7.57
N ARG A 48 4.98 -13.74 8.71
CA ARG A 48 5.10 -12.28 8.84
C ARG A 48 6.52 -11.81 8.55
N LEU A 49 7.51 -12.54 9.08
CA LEU A 49 8.92 -12.28 8.81
C LEU A 49 9.28 -12.54 7.35
N ALA A 50 8.74 -13.59 6.72
CA ALA A 50 8.98 -13.89 5.31
C ALA A 50 8.49 -12.75 4.40
N VAL A 51 7.25 -12.29 4.59
CA VAL A 51 6.70 -11.15 3.84
C VAL A 51 7.50 -9.88 4.11
N ALA A 52 7.80 -9.57 5.37
CA ALA A 52 8.61 -8.39 5.71
C ALA A 52 9.99 -8.42 5.03
N ARG A 53 10.63 -9.59 4.92
CA ARG A 53 11.90 -9.77 4.19
C ARG A 53 11.73 -9.55 2.68
N ALA A 54 10.67 -10.08 2.08
CA ALA A 54 10.37 -9.83 0.67
C ALA A 54 10.20 -8.32 0.41
N MET A 55 9.48 -7.61 1.29
CA MET A 55 9.33 -6.15 1.21
C MET A 55 10.65 -5.39 1.41
N TYR A 56 11.59 -5.89 2.22
CA TYR A 56 12.93 -5.33 2.27
C TYR A 56 13.69 -5.60 0.98
N LYS A 57 13.64 -6.82 0.44
CA LYS A 57 14.34 -7.20 -0.80
C LYS A 57 13.96 -6.29 -1.97
N MET A 58 12.66 -6.02 -2.16
CA MET A 58 12.16 -5.08 -3.19
C MET A 58 12.73 -3.65 -3.08
N ARG A 59 13.26 -3.26 -1.92
CA ARG A 59 13.88 -1.94 -1.70
C ARG A 59 15.39 -1.96 -1.89
N PHE A 60 15.98 -3.13 -1.95
CA PHE A 60 17.41 -3.40 -2.00
C PHE A 60 17.73 -4.29 -3.20
N ASP A 61 17.10 -4.06 -4.37
CA ASP A 61 17.20 -4.92 -5.56
C ASP A 61 18.65 -5.29 -5.95
N ASP A 62 19.64 -4.45 -5.60
CA ASP A 62 21.06 -4.66 -5.89
C ASP A 62 21.89 -5.25 -4.73
N GLU A 63 21.30 -5.54 -3.57
CA GLU A 63 22.00 -6.02 -2.38
C GLU A 63 21.50 -7.38 -1.88
N ALA A 64 22.43 -8.29 -1.61
CA ALA A 64 22.12 -9.54 -0.93
C ALA A 64 21.70 -9.29 0.53
N VAL A 65 20.40 -9.26 0.79
CA VAL A 65 19.81 -9.03 2.13
C VAL A 65 19.24 -10.29 2.78
N ASP A 66 19.29 -11.43 2.10
CA ASP A 66 18.61 -12.68 2.50
C ASP A 66 19.06 -13.19 3.88
N ASN A 67 20.34 -13.05 4.21
CA ASN A 67 20.93 -13.54 5.47
C ASN A 67 20.91 -12.52 6.62
N LEU A 68 20.37 -11.31 6.41
CA LEU A 68 20.35 -10.28 7.45
C LEU A 68 19.27 -10.54 8.49
N THR A 69 19.51 -10.18 9.74
CA THR A 69 18.47 -10.14 10.78
C THR A 69 17.52 -8.96 10.55
N MET A 70 16.31 -9.01 11.10
CA MET A 70 15.36 -7.88 11.01
C MET A 70 15.91 -6.58 11.59
N GLN A 71 16.73 -6.67 12.65
CA GLN A 71 17.38 -5.49 13.23
C GLN A 71 18.39 -4.88 12.26
N GLN A 72 19.18 -5.71 11.56
CA GLN A 72 20.12 -5.25 10.53
C GLN A 72 19.39 -4.64 9.32
N LEU A 73 18.29 -5.25 8.88
CA LEU A 73 17.44 -4.72 7.79
C LEU A 73 16.90 -3.32 8.15
N ARG A 74 16.38 -3.13 9.37
CA ARG A 74 15.94 -1.81 9.85
C ARG A 74 17.08 -0.78 9.87
N GLY A 75 18.25 -1.17 10.36
CA GLY A 75 19.43 -0.30 10.39
C GLY A 75 19.89 0.13 8.99
N LYS A 76 19.94 -0.82 8.05
CA LYS A 76 20.28 -0.56 6.65
C LYS A 76 19.27 0.37 6.00
N GLU A 77 17.96 0.17 6.20
CA GLU A 77 16.94 1.01 5.60
C GLU A 77 17.06 2.47 6.05
N GLY A 78 17.32 2.70 7.34
CA GLY A 78 17.56 4.07 7.84
C GLY A 78 18.80 4.73 7.24
N ALA A 79 19.83 3.96 6.87
CA ALA A 79 20.98 4.48 6.14
C ALA A 79 20.66 4.73 4.65
N ARG A 80 19.96 3.80 4.00
CA ARG A 80 19.52 3.89 2.60
C ARG A 80 18.68 5.15 2.36
N VAL A 81 17.64 5.37 3.17
CA VAL A 81 16.75 6.53 3.04
C VAL A 81 17.50 7.85 3.25
N ARG A 82 18.41 7.93 4.22
CA ARG A 82 19.25 9.13 4.40
C ARG A 82 20.17 9.37 3.22
N ASN A 83 20.71 8.32 2.61
CA ASN A 83 21.53 8.47 1.41
C ASN A 83 20.73 8.97 0.22
N ILE A 84 19.52 8.44 0.00
CA ILE A 84 18.59 8.92 -1.04
C ILE A 84 18.30 10.41 -0.86
N TYR A 85 18.03 10.87 0.37
CA TYR A 85 17.81 12.29 0.61
C TYR A 85 19.03 13.16 0.28
N ARG A 86 20.24 12.72 0.63
CA ARG A 86 21.47 13.46 0.27
C ARG A 86 21.68 13.50 -1.23
N GLN A 87 21.50 12.38 -1.93
CA GLN A 87 21.64 12.32 -3.38
C GLN A 87 20.66 13.28 -4.08
N TRP A 88 19.40 13.33 -3.63
CA TRP A 88 18.43 14.27 -4.19
C TRP A 88 18.74 15.72 -3.83
N ALA A 89 19.22 15.99 -2.61
CA ALA A 89 19.70 17.31 -2.22
C ALA A 89 20.84 17.80 -3.14
N ASP A 90 21.82 16.92 -3.39
CA ASP A 90 22.96 17.22 -4.26
C ASP A 90 22.51 17.42 -5.71
N ASN A 91 21.62 16.56 -6.22
CA ASN A 91 21.14 16.61 -7.61
C ASN A 91 20.29 17.84 -7.91
N THR A 92 19.47 18.30 -6.95
CA THR A 92 18.58 19.45 -7.17
C THR A 92 19.11 20.76 -6.60
N GLY A 93 20.19 20.72 -5.82
CA GLY A 93 20.74 21.87 -5.09
C GLY A 93 19.94 22.28 -3.85
N VAL A 94 18.88 21.55 -3.51
CA VAL A 94 17.98 21.86 -2.39
C VAL A 94 18.62 21.39 -1.09
N GLN A 95 18.79 22.30 -0.14
CA GLN A 95 19.37 21.98 1.16
C GLN A 95 18.48 21.01 1.96
N TRP A 96 19.07 19.92 2.46
CA TRP A 96 18.38 18.97 3.33
C TRP A 96 19.23 18.63 4.56
N ASN A 97 18.65 18.83 5.75
CA ASN A 97 19.31 18.54 7.02
C ASN A 97 18.74 17.28 7.69
N LYS A 98 17.44 17.31 7.99
CA LYS A 98 16.73 16.21 8.64
C LYS A 98 15.26 16.24 8.27
N ARG A 99 14.63 15.07 8.32
CA ARG A 99 13.17 14.98 8.26
C ARG A 99 12.59 15.43 9.60
N THR A 100 11.78 16.49 9.57
CA THR A 100 10.96 16.95 10.70
C THR A 100 9.50 16.97 10.27
N TYR A 101 8.62 16.46 11.13
CA TYR A 101 7.18 16.49 10.89
C TYR A 101 6.51 16.90 12.19
N ASN A 102 5.81 18.04 12.15
CA ASN A 102 4.95 18.50 13.23
C ASN A 102 3.49 18.26 12.78
N PRO A 103 2.75 17.34 13.44
CA PRO A 103 1.35 17.08 13.11
C PRO A 103 0.42 18.28 13.37
N GLU A 104 0.79 19.15 14.33
CA GLU A 104 -0.03 20.27 14.79
C GLU A 104 0.20 21.55 13.99
N ASP A 105 1.37 21.70 13.35
CA ASP A 105 1.67 22.83 12.47
C ASP A 105 2.46 22.38 11.24
N PHE A 106 1.77 22.36 10.10
CA PHE A 106 2.36 21.98 8.82
C PHE A 106 3.36 23.02 8.30
N PHE A 107 3.09 24.31 8.52
CA PHE A 107 3.86 25.43 7.96
C PHE A 107 5.08 25.80 8.80
N ASP A 108 5.18 25.29 10.03
CA ASP A 108 6.35 25.40 10.92
C ASP A 108 7.59 24.62 10.41
N SER A 109 7.44 23.83 9.35
CA SER A 109 8.54 23.09 8.73
C SER A 109 9.11 23.82 7.49
N ASP A 110 10.38 23.57 7.18
CA ASP A 110 11.00 24.11 5.96
C ASP A 110 10.30 23.58 4.69
N LEU A 111 10.53 24.25 3.55
CA LEU A 111 9.86 23.94 2.29
C LEU A 111 10.04 22.47 1.87
N ILE A 112 11.21 21.88 2.10
CA ILE A 112 11.48 20.49 1.76
C ILE A 112 10.69 19.52 2.64
N ASN A 113 10.54 19.78 3.95
CA ASN A 113 9.71 18.97 4.82
C ASN A 113 8.21 19.13 4.52
N GLN A 114 7.75 20.31 4.11
CA GLN A 114 6.38 20.51 3.62
C GLN A 114 6.12 19.73 2.32
N ALA A 115 7.05 19.79 1.37
CA ALA A 115 6.97 19.07 0.11
C ALA A 115 6.97 17.55 0.34
N LEU A 116 7.89 17.03 1.16
CA LEU A 116 7.95 15.61 1.52
C LEU A 116 6.67 15.14 2.20
N SER A 117 6.12 15.95 3.13
CA SER A 117 4.84 15.63 3.78
C SER A 117 3.71 15.55 2.77
N SER A 118 3.63 16.51 1.85
CA SER A 118 2.61 16.53 0.79
C SER A 118 2.74 15.33 -0.15
N ALA A 119 3.96 15.01 -0.58
CA ALA A 119 4.22 13.89 -1.49
C ALA A 119 3.96 12.52 -0.82
N HIS A 120 4.37 12.34 0.44
CA HIS A 120 4.10 11.11 1.17
C HIS A 120 2.61 10.92 1.43
N ILE A 121 1.88 11.95 1.85
CA ILE A 121 0.41 11.89 2.01
C ILE A 121 -0.24 11.51 0.66
N SER A 122 0.28 12.05 -0.44
CA SER A 122 -0.17 11.72 -1.80
C SER A 122 -0.05 10.23 -2.10
N LEU A 123 1.12 9.66 -1.81
CA LEU A 123 1.39 8.24 -2.00
C LEU A 123 0.58 7.36 -1.04
N TYR A 124 0.43 7.77 0.22
CA TYR A 124 -0.39 7.05 1.19
C TYR A 124 -1.86 6.99 0.77
N GLY A 125 -2.38 8.08 0.18
CA GLY A 125 -3.73 8.11 -0.40
C GLY A 125 -3.89 7.03 -1.47
N LEU A 126 -2.98 7.00 -2.44
CA LEU A 126 -3.01 6.03 -3.54
C LEU A 126 -2.95 4.59 -3.02
N VAL A 127 -1.97 4.29 -2.16
CA VAL A 127 -1.75 2.96 -1.59
C VAL A 127 -2.95 2.52 -0.77
N HIS A 128 -3.50 3.39 0.07
CA HIS A 128 -4.68 3.10 0.87
C HIS A 128 -5.87 2.76 -0.04
N SER A 129 -6.12 3.57 -1.08
CA SER A 129 -7.18 3.31 -2.06
C SER A 129 -7.04 1.94 -2.73
N VAL A 130 -5.82 1.49 -3.06
CA VAL A 130 -5.60 0.17 -3.66
C VAL A 130 -5.85 -0.96 -2.64
N ILE A 131 -5.31 -0.84 -1.42
CA ILE A 131 -5.49 -1.84 -0.35
C ILE A 131 -6.98 -2.11 -0.12
N VAL A 132 -7.78 -1.07 0.08
CA VAL A 132 -9.22 -1.23 0.38
C VAL A 132 -10.03 -1.66 -0.84
N ALA A 133 -9.63 -1.25 -2.05
CA ALA A 133 -10.25 -1.74 -3.27
C ALA A 133 -10.07 -3.26 -3.45
N LEU A 134 -8.93 -3.80 -3.03
CA LEU A 134 -8.64 -5.24 -3.03
C LEU A 134 -9.22 -6.00 -1.82
N GLY A 135 -9.86 -5.30 -0.88
CA GLY A 135 -10.48 -5.90 0.30
C GLY A 135 -9.51 -6.27 1.42
N LEU A 136 -8.29 -5.76 1.35
CA LEU A 136 -7.28 -5.93 2.39
C LEU A 136 -7.52 -4.97 3.56
N SER A 137 -7.02 -5.32 4.73
CA SER A 137 -7.06 -4.49 5.93
C SER A 137 -5.88 -3.50 5.98
N PRO A 138 -6.12 -2.18 6.04
CA PRO A 138 -5.05 -1.18 6.16
C PRO A 138 -4.26 -1.27 7.48
N GLY A 139 -4.85 -1.84 8.52
CA GLY A 139 -4.24 -1.93 9.86
C GLY A 139 -3.33 -3.14 10.06
N LEU A 140 -3.43 -4.17 9.22
CA LEU A 140 -2.67 -5.41 9.35
C LEU A 140 -1.32 -5.31 8.61
N GLY A 141 -0.38 -4.59 9.22
CA GLY A 141 0.99 -4.41 8.71
C GLY A 141 1.95 -5.54 9.06
N PHE A 142 2.91 -5.77 8.17
CA PHE A 142 4.02 -6.71 8.33
C PHE A 142 5.22 -6.07 9.03
N ILE A 143 5.56 -4.81 8.72
CA ILE A 143 6.70 -4.07 9.29
C ILE A 143 6.20 -3.07 10.34
N HIS A 144 5.28 -2.18 9.97
CA HIS A 144 4.63 -1.25 10.90
C HIS A 144 3.53 -1.97 11.70
N THR A 145 3.27 -1.49 12.90
CA THR A 145 2.25 -2.05 13.81
C THR A 145 1.72 -0.96 14.74
N GLY A 146 0.52 -1.17 15.31
CA GLY A 146 -0.07 -0.27 16.30
C GLY A 146 -0.80 0.95 15.74
N HIS A 147 -0.93 1.04 14.41
CA HIS A 147 -1.68 2.11 13.72
C HIS A 147 -2.68 1.49 12.74
N ASP A 148 -3.85 2.10 12.59
CA ASP A 148 -4.91 1.70 11.64
C ASP A 148 -4.49 1.76 10.15
N ARG A 149 -3.31 2.31 9.84
CA ARG A 149 -2.72 2.45 8.51
C ARG A 149 -1.35 1.77 8.40
N SER A 150 -1.03 0.86 9.33
CA SER A 150 0.29 0.20 9.36
C SER A 150 0.66 -0.42 8.01
N PHE A 151 -0.27 -1.13 7.36
CA PHE A 151 -0.02 -1.76 6.06
C PHE A 151 0.09 -0.74 4.92
N VAL A 152 -0.59 0.41 5.02
CA VAL A 152 -0.43 1.52 4.07
C VAL A 152 1.01 2.03 4.10
N TYR A 153 1.60 2.18 5.29
CA TYR A 153 2.98 2.62 5.41
C TYR A 153 3.98 1.59 4.88
N ASP A 154 3.73 0.30 5.16
CA ASP A 154 4.56 -0.79 4.65
C ASP A 154 4.65 -0.77 3.13
N ILE A 155 3.51 -0.69 2.45
CA ILE A 155 3.46 -0.71 0.98
C ILE A 155 3.94 0.62 0.38
N ALA A 156 3.63 1.76 1.00
CA ALA A 156 4.12 3.05 0.51
C ALA A 156 5.65 3.17 0.57
N ASP A 157 6.30 2.58 1.57
CA ASP A 157 7.76 2.61 1.70
C ASP A 157 8.49 1.92 0.54
N LEU A 158 7.83 1.02 -0.20
CA LEU A 158 8.36 0.41 -1.42
C LEU A 158 8.58 1.44 -2.53
N TYR A 159 7.71 2.47 -2.61
CA TYR A 159 7.70 3.43 -3.73
C TYR A 159 8.20 4.82 -3.36
N LYS A 160 8.46 5.11 -2.06
CA LYS A 160 8.87 6.44 -1.62
C LYS A 160 10.09 6.97 -2.35
N ALA A 161 11.11 6.13 -2.49
CA ALA A 161 12.39 6.45 -3.11
C ALA A 161 12.25 6.74 -4.62
N GLU A 162 11.36 6.02 -5.30
CA GLU A 162 11.11 6.17 -6.73
C GLU A 162 10.22 7.36 -7.06
N VAL A 163 9.28 7.71 -6.16
CA VAL A 163 8.22 8.66 -6.49
C VAL A 163 8.19 9.87 -5.57
N SER A 164 7.81 9.68 -4.30
CA SER A 164 7.49 10.82 -3.44
C SER A 164 8.70 11.68 -3.03
N ILE A 165 9.88 11.06 -2.88
CA ILE A 165 11.11 11.78 -2.50
C ILE A 165 11.61 12.63 -3.67
N PRO A 166 11.85 12.08 -4.89
CA PRO A 166 12.21 12.86 -6.07
C PRO A 166 11.32 14.09 -6.28
N ILE A 167 10.00 13.86 -6.29
CA ILE A 167 9.01 14.90 -6.55
C ILE A 167 9.09 16.03 -5.53
N ALA A 168 9.35 15.72 -4.26
CA ALA A 168 9.48 16.75 -3.23
C ALA A 168 10.69 17.65 -3.48
N PHE A 169 11.86 17.07 -3.78
CA PHE A 169 13.08 17.82 -4.06
C PHE A 169 12.96 18.66 -5.34
N GLU A 170 12.45 18.07 -6.42
CA GLU A 170 12.22 18.78 -7.69
C GLU A 170 11.21 19.92 -7.53
N SER A 171 10.17 19.73 -6.72
CA SER A 171 9.18 20.77 -6.46
C SER A 171 9.76 21.95 -5.68
N VAL A 172 10.64 21.70 -4.70
CA VAL A 172 11.33 22.80 -4.00
C VAL A 172 12.31 23.51 -4.92
N ALA A 173 13.05 22.77 -5.75
CA ALA A 173 13.93 23.39 -6.75
C ALA A 173 13.15 24.27 -7.74
N ALA A 174 11.92 23.88 -8.10
CA ALA A 174 11.04 24.71 -8.92
C ALA A 174 10.60 26.00 -8.19
N VAL A 175 10.42 25.96 -6.88
CA VAL A 175 10.16 27.15 -6.05
C VAL A 175 11.40 28.06 -6.01
N GLU A 176 12.59 27.51 -5.76
CA GLU A 176 13.85 28.26 -5.73
C GLU A 176 14.17 28.91 -7.09
N ALA A 177 13.79 28.25 -8.19
CA ALA A 177 13.90 28.79 -9.55
C ALA A 177 12.80 29.81 -9.91
N GLY A 178 11.90 30.16 -8.99
CA GLY A 178 10.82 31.13 -9.21
C GLY A 178 9.68 30.65 -10.12
N LYS A 179 9.58 29.33 -10.38
CA LYS A 179 8.53 28.74 -11.23
C LYS A 179 7.23 28.47 -10.49
N VAL A 180 7.32 28.34 -9.16
CA VAL A 180 6.19 28.03 -8.27
C VAL A 180 6.29 28.94 -7.05
N SER A 181 5.17 29.54 -6.64
CA SER A 181 5.13 30.31 -5.38
C SER A 181 5.27 29.37 -4.19
N PRO A 182 6.03 29.71 -3.13
CA PRO A 182 6.11 28.88 -1.93
C PRO A 182 4.74 28.51 -1.32
N GLY A 183 3.76 29.42 -1.40
CA GLY A 183 2.40 29.18 -0.90
C GLY A 183 1.63 28.11 -1.67
N ASP A 184 1.98 27.88 -2.94
CA ASP A 184 1.32 26.90 -3.82
C ASP A 184 2.02 25.53 -3.79
N LEU A 185 3.18 25.42 -3.13
CA LEU A 185 4.03 24.23 -3.11
C LEU A 185 3.25 22.94 -2.75
N PRO A 186 2.40 22.89 -1.70
CA PRO A 186 1.65 21.67 -1.40
C PRO A 186 0.70 21.25 -2.52
N GLN A 187 0.06 22.21 -3.20
CA GLN A 187 -0.82 21.90 -4.33
C GLN A 187 -0.03 21.46 -5.56
N TYR A 188 1.10 22.11 -5.83
CA TYR A 188 2.00 21.76 -6.91
C TYR A 188 2.51 20.32 -6.75
N VAL A 189 3.04 19.97 -5.57
CA VAL A 189 3.52 18.61 -5.24
C VAL A 189 2.44 17.55 -5.47
N ARG A 190 1.19 17.82 -5.07
CA ARG A 190 0.07 16.89 -5.30
C ARG A 190 -0.19 16.65 -6.79
N ARG A 191 -0.10 17.69 -7.63
CA ARG A 191 -0.25 17.56 -9.10
C ARG A 191 0.89 16.76 -9.71
N GLN A 192 2.13 17.02 -9.28
CA GLN A 192 3.30 16.25 -9.71
C GLN A 192 3.18 14.77 -9.32
N CYS A 193 2.73 14.47 -8.09
CA CYS A 193 2.47 13.10 -7.64
C CYS A 193 1.43 12.41 -8.52
N ARG A 194 0.29 13.06 -8.78
CA ARG A 194 -0.75 12.56 -9.70
C ARG A 194 -0.16 12.16 -11.05
N ASP A 195 0.61 13.08 -11.66
CA ASP A 195 1.11 12.89 -13.01
C ASP A 195 2.17 11.78 -13.06
N ALA A 196 3.02 11.69 -12.02
CA ALA A 196 3.99 10.60 -11.86
C ALA A 196 3.31 9.24 -11.61
N PHE A 197 2.29 9.17 -10.75
CA PHE A 197 1.56 7.92 -10.48
C PHE A 197 0.95 7.34 -11.75
N LYS A 198 0.40 8.20 -12.61
CA LYS A 198 -0.17 7.80 -13.90
C LYS A 198 0.92 7.38 -14.89
N THR A 199 1.95 8.21 -15.05
CA THR A 199 3.03 7.99 -16.04
C THR A 199 3.83 6.73 -15.73
N ASN A 200 4.18 6.52 -14.46
CA ASN A 200 4.98 5.37 -14.01
C ASN A 200 4.11 4.13 -13.71
N LYS A 201 2.79 4.21 -13.95
CA LYS A 201 1.83 3.12 -13.71
C LYS A 201 1.97 2.55 -12.29
N ILE A 202 2.05 3.43 -11.29
CA ILE A 202 2.27 3.02 -9.89
C ILE A 202 1.09 2.19 -9.36
N LEU A 203 -0.16 2.56 -9.69
CA LEU A 203 -1.35 1.82 -9.25
C LEU A 203 -1.33 0.34 -9.66
N PRO A 204 -1.19 -0.03 -10.95
CA PRO A 204 -1.17 -1.44 -11.32
C PRO A 204 0.06 -2.18 -10.77
N ARG A 205 1.19 -1.50 -10.56
CA ARG A 205 2.35 -2.10 -9.86
C ARG A 205 2.03 -2.44 -8.42
N ILE A 206 1.40 -1.53 -7.66
CA ILE A 206 0.93 -1.81 -6.29
C ILE A 206 0.01 -3.04 -6.27
N VAL A 207 -0.90 -3.17 -7.24
CA VAL A 207 -1.78 -4.35 -7.32
C VAL A 207 -0.99 -5.63 -7.57
N SER A 208 -0.01 -5.61 -8.47
CA SER A 208 0.86 -6.76 -8.77
C SER A 208 1.66 -7.17 -7.54
N ASP A 209 2.33 -6.20 -6.93
CA ASP A 209 3.23 -6.43 -5.80
C ASP A 209 2.44 -6.92 -4.57
N LEU A 210 1.22 -6.41 -4.34
CA LEU A 210 0.34 -6.92 -3.28
C LEU A 210 -0.07 -8.37 -3.51
N LYS A 211 -0.28 -8.80 -4.76
CA LYS A 211 -0.59 -10.19 -5.08
C LYS A 211 0.64 -11.07 -4.85
N GLU A 212 1.80 -10.65 -5.34
CA GLU A 212 3.06 -11.39 -5.16
C GLU A 212 3.45 -11.54 -3.69
N LEU A 213 3.23 -10.51 -2.87
CA LEU A 213 3.54 -10.56 -1.44
C LEU A 213 2.59 -11.44 -0.62
N LEU A 214 1.37 -11.71 -1.10
CA LEU A 214 0.29 -12.32 -0.31
C LEU A 214 -0.19 -13.68 -0.84
N LEU A 215 0.08 -13.99 -2.10
CA LEU A 215 -0.36 -15.21 -2.76
C LEU A 215 0.84 -16.07 -3.15
N ASP A 216 0.66 -17.38 -3.09
CA ASP A 216 1.66 -18.32 -3.62
C ASP A 216 1.55 -18.43 -5.14
N ASP A 217 2.61 -18.91 -5.82
CA ASP A 217 2.65 -19.05 -7.29
C ASP A 217 1.46 -19.85 -7.86
N SER A 218 1.01 -20.86 -7.10
CA SER A 218 -0.15 -21.69 -7.47
C SER A 218 -1.47 -20.90 -7.48
N GLU A 219 -1.61 -19.88 -6.63
CA GLU A 219 -2.83 -19.09 -6.47
C GLU A 219 -2.89 -17.91 -7.46
N THR A 220 -1.72 -17.41 -7.88
CA THR A 220 -1.59 -16.31 -8.84
C THR A 220 -2.04 -16.70 -10.25
N SER A 221 -1.91 -17.98 -10.60
CA SER A 221 -2.31 -18.54 -11.91
C SER A 221 -3.80 -18.88 -12.02
N SER A 222 -4.52 -18.92 -10.90
CA SER A 222 -5.93 -19.29 -10.87
C SER A 222 -6.81 -18.07 -11.17
N ASP A 223 -7.83 -18.25 -12.02
CA ASP A 223 -8.87 -17.25 -12.30
C ASP A 223 -9.81 -17.01 -11.08
N SER A 224 -9.32 -17.25 -9.86
CA SER A 224 -10.02 -17.18 -8.57
C SER A 224 -10.47 -15.76 -8.19
N PHE A 225 -10.04 -14.75 -8.94
CA PHE A 225 -10.55 -13.38 -8.84
C PHE A 225 -11.82 -13.15 -9.67
N SER A 226 -12.29 -14.17 -10.40
CA SER A 226 -13.57 -14.15 -11.09
C SER A 226 -14.71 -13.89 -10.11
N ILE A 227 -15.52 -12.86 -10.42
CA ILE A 227 -16.73 -12.44 -9.70
C ILE A 227 -17.80 -13.57 -9.66
N LYS A 228 -17.57 -14.70 -10.33
CA LYS A 228 -18.53 -15.80 -10.50
C LYS A 228 -18.69 -16.71 -9.29
N ASN A 229 -17.81 -16.69 -8.29
CA ASN A 229 -17.99 -17.51 -7.09
C ASN A 229 -18.88 -16.81 -6.06
N LYS A 230 -20.19 -16.84 -6.33
CA LYS A 230 -21.29 -16.35 -5.48
C LYS A 230 -21.79 -17.38 -4.45
N VAL A 231 -21.11 -18.51 -4.29
CA VAL A 231 -21.52 -19.49 -3.27
C VAL A 231 -20.93 -19.03 -1.94
N ILE A 232 -21.81 -18.67 -1.00
CA ILE A 232 -21.41 -18.48 0.40
C ILE A 232 -21.05 -19.87 0.92
N GLU A 233 -19.81 -20.04 1.33
CA GLU A 233 -19.33 -21.28 1.94
C GLU A 233 -19.48 -21.19 3.46
N LEU A 234 -19.68 -22.34 4.10
CA LEU A 234 -19.58 -22.49 5.54
C LEU A 234 -18.16 -22.92 5.88
N TRP A 235 -17.63 -22.40 6.99
CA TRP A 235 -16.37 -22.87 7.53
C TRP A 235 -16.56 -24.27 8.13
N ASP A 236 -15.63 -25.17 7.84
CA ASP A 236 -15.59 -26.52 8.38
C ASP A 236 -14.19 -26.82 8.95
N GLU A 237 -14.12 -27.51 10.10
CA GLU A 237 -12.85 -27.79 10.77
C GLU A 237 -11.95 -28.77 9.99
N LYS A 238 -12.55 -29.68 9.19
CA LYS A 238 -11.84 -30.75 8.50
C LYS A 238 -11.63 -30.47 7.02
N LEU A 239 -12.65 -29.90 6.37
CA LEU A 239 -12.69 -29.61 4.94
C LEU A 239 -12.31 -28.16 4.62
N GLU A 240 -12.10 -27.33 5.64
CA GLU A 240 -11.87 -25.87 5.59
C GLU A 240 -13.06 -25.06 5.06
N ARG A 241 -13.75 -25.54 4.01
CA ARG A 241 -14.87 -24.88 3.33
C ARG A 241 -15.87 -25.93 2.82
N VAL A 242 -17.14 -25.77 3.14
CA VAL A 242 -18.26 -26.55 2.55
C VAL A 242 -19.28 -25.61 1.92
N SER A 243 -20.03 -26.08 0.92
CA SER A 243 -21.03 -25.22 0.27
C SER A 243 -22.13 -24.82 1.25
N GLY A 244 -22.41 -23.53 1.39
CA GLY A 244 -23.58 -23.05 2.10
C GLY A 244 -24.85 -23.20 1.26
N GLY A 245 -26.01 -23.08 1.93
CA GLY A 245 -27.33 -23.17 1.29
C GLY A 245 -27.96 -24.56 1.28
N TYR A 246 -27.33 -25.57 1.89
CA TYR A 246 -27.88 -26.91 2.11
C TYR A 246 -28.43 -27.06 3.53
N ASN A 247 -29.48 -27.86 3.70
CA ASN A 247 -29.97 -28.29 4.99
C ASN A 247 -29.13 -29.48 5.46
N TRP A 248 -28.45 -29.35 6.58
CA TRP A 248 -27.54 -30.37 7.13
C TRP A 248 -28.22 -31.27 8.17
N ASP A 249 -29.55 -31.28 8.21
CA ASP A 249 -30.31 -32.18 9.09
C ASP A 249 -30.28 -33.61 8.52
N ASP A 250 -29.80 -34.57 9.32
CA ASP A 250 -29.65 -36.00 8.99
C ASP A 250 -30.99 -36.74 8.73
N SER A 251 -32.11 -36.02 8.66
CA SER A 251 -33.46 -36.59 8.52
C SER A 251 -33.85 -36.91 7.07
N SER A 252 -33.09 -36.45 6.08
CA SER A 252 -33.23 -36.82 4.67
C SER A 252 -32.03 -37.65 4.24
N GLY A 253 -32.21 -38.97 4.11
CA GLY A 253 -31.18 -39.94 3.74
C GLY A 253 -30.69 -39.85 2.30
N ASP A 254 -30.21 -38.67 1.90
CA ASP A 254 -29.48 -38.48 0.66
C ASP A 254 -27.98 -38.49 0.96
N ASP A 255 -27.28 -39.48 0.38
CA ASP A 255 -25.83 -39.62 0.47
C ASP A 255 -25.13 -38.35 -0.04
N TYR A 256 -24.26 -37.79 0.80
CA TYR A 256 -23.39 -36.67 0.43
C TYR A 256 -22.35 -37.13 -0.61
N PRO A 257 -22.07 -36.32 -1.66
CA PRO A 257 -20.98 -36.58 -2.61
C PRO A 257 -19.59 -36.31 -2.04
#